data_AF-E4PKW5-F1
#
_entry.id   AF-E4PKW5-F1
#
_cell.length_a   1.000
_cell.length_b   1.000
_cell.length_c   1.000
_cell.angle_alpha   90.00
_cell.angle_beta   90.00
_cell.angle_gamma   90.00
#
_symmetry.space_group_name_H-M   'P 1'
#
loop_
_entity.id
_entity.type
_entity.pdbx_description
1 polymer ?
#
loop_
_entity_poly.entity_id
_entity_poly.type
_entity_poly.pdbx_seq_one_letter_code
_entity_poly.pdbx_strand_id
1 'polypeptide(L)'
;MAISYKPQLQYADFQDLTEQIRFQSTEGKIWFGEQRMLLMQVSAMAAFRREMVNTIGIERAKGFFLRLGYQSGLRDAELARKLRPHCSELDIFLAGPQLHSLKGMVKVIPIEIDIDQDTGGFYGELDWFDSFEVEICQTELGQMDEPACWSLLGYACAYTSSFMGRQIIFKEVTCRGCGDEKCHIVGKPAEEWEDSEEFIKYFKADPMIEELYDLQSQVSSLRSSLENQQGQYYGIGQSASYNKVCKMIDKAAMGKVSVLLLGETGVGKEVIARSVHLRSERAEQPFVAVNCAAIPPDLIEAELFGVEKGAYTGANQSRPGRFERANGGTIFLDEVVELTARAQATLLRVLQEGELERVGDNRTRSVNVRVIAATNESLAEAVESGKFRADLYYRLNVFPVKIPPLRDRLEDLPLLVEHFLKKFHSEYNKRTLGLSDKALALCMNYRWPGNIRELENVIERGVILTDNNESISQESLFAVFPDNHSEKPHEVVDGEGHVVHEGSPGNSGGWADQILGDSISLDEVEETLMRRAMEQANQNVSGAARILGLTRPALAYRLKKSGILAEN
;
A
#
# COMPACT_ATOMS: atom_id res chain seq x y z
N MET A 1 19.20 35.80 -30.86
CA MET A 1 20.43 36.66 -30.98
C MET A 1 20.93 36.87 -29.56
N ALA A 2 22.15 36.43 -29.19
CA ALA A 2 22.64 36.56 -27.81
C ALA A 2 22.81 38.05 -27.43
N ILE A 3 22.08 38.50 -26.40
CA ILE A 3 22.14 39.87 -25.89
C ILE A 3 22.98 39.83 -24.61
N SER A 4 24.23 40.28 -24.70
CA SER A 4 25.13 40.42 -23.54
C SER A 4 25.05 41.84 -22.99
N TYR A 5 24.65 41.99 -21.72
CA TYR A 5 24.65 43.26 -21.02
C TYR A 5 25.94 43.44 -20.20
N LYS A 6 26.66 44.55 -20.43
CA LYS A 6 27.75 45.05 -19.57
C LYS A 6 27.49 46.51 -19.21
N PRO A 7 27.75 46.93 -17.96
CA PRO A 7 27.09 48.08 -17.36
C PRO A 7 27.56 49.43 -17.93
N GLN A 8 26.69 50.07 -18.71
CA GLN A 8 26.54 51.52 -18.74
C GLN A 8 25.08 51.83 -18.39
N LEU A 9 24.81 52.07 -17.10
CA LEU A 9 23.47 52.26 -16.58
C LEU A 9 22.88 53.62 -17.00
N GLN A 10 21.95 53.61 -17.95
CA GLN A 10 20.79 54.48 -17.88
C GLN A 10 19.63 53.62 -17.35
N TYR A 11 19.31 53.77 -16.07
CA TYR A 11 18.06 53.24 -15.52
C TYR A 11 16.91 53.85 -16.31
N ALA A 12 16.16 53.03 -17.05
CA ALA A 12 14.87 53.46 -17.57
C ALA A 12 13.96 53.87 -16.41
N ASP A 13 13.17 54.91 -16.62
CA ASP A 13 12.31 55.54 -15.62
C ASP A 13 11.33 54.50 -15.01
N PHE A 14 11.27 54.40 -13.68
CA PHE A 14 10.41 53.47 -12.92
C PHE A 14 8.92 53.87 -12.92
N GLN A 15 8.60 54.94 -13.65
CA GLN A 15 7.31 55.58 -13.57
C GLN A 15 6.17 54.65 -14.02
N ASP A 16 6.39 53.84 -15.07
CA ASP A 16 5.41 52.92 -15.62
C ASP A 16 4.96 51.83 -14.63
N LEU A 17 5.89 51.30 -13.83
CA LEU A 17 5.61 50.31 -12.79
C LEU A 17 4.97 50.96 -11.55
N THR A 18 5.44 52.14 -11.15
CA THR A 18 4.96 52.83 -9.94
C THR A 18 3.50 53.28 -10.10
N GLU A 19 3.10 53.71 -11.30
CA GLU A 19 1.71 54.07 -11.64
C GLU A 19 0.72 52.90 -11.55
N GLN A 20 1.20 51.65 -11.50
CA GLN A 20 0.36 50.47 -11.29
C GLN A 20 -0.08 50.29 -9.83
N ILE A 21 0.56 50.96 -8.88
CA ILE A 21 0.19 50.88 -7.46
C ILE A 21 -0.99 51.82 -7.19
N ARG A 22 -2.11 51.27 -6.72
CA ARG A 22 -3.31 52.03 -6.37
C ARG A 22 -3.73 51.79 -4.93
N PHE A 23 -3.82 52.86 -4.17
CA PHE A 23 -4.31 52.85 -2.79
C PHE A 23 -5.78 53.29 -2.76
N GLN A 24 -6.67 52.36 -2.41
CA GLN A 24 -8.10 52.59 -2.20
C GLN A 24 -8.38 52.55 -0.69
N SER A 25 -7.94 53.57 0.03
CA SER A 25 -7.99 53.62 1.50
C SER A 25 -9.41 53.54 2.06
N THR A 26 -10.41 54.07 1.33
CA THR A 26 -11.83 54.00 1.72
C THR A 26 -12.37 52.57 1.72
N GLU A 27 -11.78 51.67 0.94
CA GLU A 27 -12.12 50.24 0.91
C GLU A 27 -11.13 49.36 1.70
N GLY A 28 -10.06 49.96 2.27
CA GLY A 28 -8.98 49.24 2.92
C GLY A 28 -8.17 48.37 1.94
N LYS A 29 -8.06 48.78 0.66
CA LYS A 29 -7.37 48.00 -0.37
C LYS A 29 -6.14 48.70 -0.97
N ILE A 30 -5.10 47.91 -1.20
CA ILE A 30 -3.91 48.22 -2.00
C ILE A 30 -3.94 47.27 -3.18
N TRP A 31 -3.73 47.81 -4.37
CA TRP A 31 -3.69 47.08 -5.63
C TRP A 31 -2.38 47.34 -6.35
N PHE A 32 -1.90 46.34 -7.08
CA PHE A 32 -0.82 46.46 -8.03
C PHE A 32 -1.25 45.83 -9.35
N GLY A 33 -1.57 46.66 -10.33
CA GLY A 33 -2.34 46.22 -11.50
C GLY A 33 -3.68 45.62 -11.05
N GLU A 34 -3.93 44.35 -11.42
CA GLU A 34 -5.12 43.58 -11.01
C GLU A 34 -4.88 42.74 -9.73
N GLN A 35 -3.69 42.80 -9.14
CA GLN A 35 -3.33 41.98 -7.98
C GLN A 35 -3.62 42.71 -6.68
N ARG A 36 -4.29 42.03 -5.75
CA ARG A 36 -4.54 42.54 -4.40
C ARG A 36 -3.24 42.45 -3.59
N MET A 37 -2.79 43.58 -3.07
CA MET A 37 -1.58 43.66 -2.25
C MET A 37 -1.91 43.88 -0.77
N LEU A 38 -0.98 43.46 0.08
CA LEU A 38 -0.97 43.75 1.52
C LEU A 38 0.40 44.34 1.87
N LEU A 39 0.39 45.40 2.69
CA LEU A 39 1.61 45.99 3.24
C LEU A 39 1.80 45.48 4.66
N MET A 40 2.95 44.84 4.91
CA MET A 40 3.28 44.23 6.20
C MET A 40 4.56 44.84 6.79
N GLN A 41 4.64 44.89 8.11
CA GLN A 41 5.84 45.34 8.81
C GLN A 41 6.92 44.25 8.76
N VAL A 42 8.17 44.65 8.49
CA VAL A 42 9.32 43.73 8.45
C VAL A 42 9.52 43.02 9.79
N SER A 43 9.32 43.70 10.93
CA SER A 43 9.41 43.10 12.27
C SER A 43 8.40 41.97 12.51
N ALA A 44 7.18 42.09 11.96
CA ALA A 44 6.18 41.02 12.02
C ALA A 44 6.62 39.81 11.18
N MET A 45 7.23 40.06 10.02
CA MET A 45 7.82 39.00 9.19
C MET A 45 9.04 38.35 9.83
N ALA A 46 9.81 39.11 10.61
CA ALA A 46 10.92 38.59 11.40
C ALA A 46 10.44 37.58 12.44
N ALA A 47 9.43 37.97 13.24
CA ALA A 47 8.82 37.09 14.22
C ALA A 47 8.19 35.85 13.57
N PHE A 48 7.49 36.00 12.44
CA PHE A 48 6.90 34.90 11.70
C PHE A 48 7.95 33.90 11.20
N ARG A 49 9.05 34.40 10.62
CA ARG A 49 10.15 33.55 10.15
C ARG A 49 10.79 32.77 11.30
N ARG A 50 11.03 33.43 12.43
CA ARG A 50 11.56 32.80 13.65
C ARG A 50 10.64 31.69 14.17
N GLU A 51 9.34 31.94 14.23
CA GLU A 51 8.36 30.94 14.68
C GLU A 51 8.28 29.73 13.73
N MET A 52 8.31 29.97 12.42
CA MET A 52 8.37 28.92 11.42
C MET A 52 9.63 28.06 11.60
N VAL A 53 10.81 28.68 11.67
CA VAL A 53 12.08 27.95 11.84
C VAL A 53 12.08 27.13 13.13
N ASN A 54 11.57 27.68 14.24
CA ASN A 54 11.49 26.98 15.53
C ASN A 54 10.51 25.80 15.51
N THR A 55 9.45 25.86 14.70
CA THR A 55 8.39 24.84 14.68
C THR A 55 8.68 23.70 13.72
N ILE A 56 9.19 24.00 12.53
CA ILE A 56 9.36 23.01 11.45
C ILE A 56 10.83 22.77 11.05
N GLY A 57 11.78 23.47 11.67
CA GLY A 57 13.20 23.39 11.34
C GLY A 57 13.61 24.23 10.13
N ILE A 58 14.91 24.44 9.97
CA ILE A 58 15.49 25.32 8.94
C ILE A 58 15.17 24.81 7.53
N GLU A 59 15.42 23.54 7.23
CA GLU A 59 15.25 22.97 5.89
C GLU A 59 13.82 23.10 5.36
N ARG A 60 12.82 22.78 6.20
CA ARG A 60 11.41 22.87 5.82
C ARG A 60 10.94 24.31 5.73
N ALA A 61 11.39 25.18 6.63
CA ALA A 61 11.12 26.61 6.55
C ALA A 61 11.70 27.23 5.27
N LYS A 62 12.94 26.88 4.92
CA LYS A 62 13.61 27.26 3.67
C LYS A 62 12.79 26.86 2.45
N GLY A 63 12.37 25.60 2.36
CA GLY A 63 11.47 25.14 1.29
C GLY A 63 10.14 25.89 1.25
N PHE A 64 9.53 26.17 2.41
CA PHE A 64 8.29 26.94 2.49
C PHE A 64 8.46 28.36 1.92
N PHE A 65 9.50 29.10 2.34
CA PHE A 65 9.76 30.45 1.87
C PHE A 65 10.22 30.51 0.41
N LEU A 66 11.00 29.52 -0.06
CA LEU A 66 11.32 29.36 -1.48
C LEU A 66 10.06 29.23 -2.33
N ARG A 67 9.09 28.38 -1.93
CA ARG A 67 7.82 28.23 -2.64
C ARG A 67 6.95 29.48 -2.58
N LEU A 68 6.94 30.19 -1.44
CA LEU A 68 6.24 31.46 -1.31
C LEU A 68 6.79 32.51 -2.31
N GLY A 69 8.12 32.64 -2.36
CA GLY A 69 8.80 33.49 -3.33
C GLY A 69 8.52 33.07 -4.77
N TYR A 70 8.54 31.77 -5.04
CA TYR A 70 8.28 31.20 -6.36
C TYR A 70 6.88 31.59 -6.89
N GLN A 71 5.85 31.49 -6.04
CA GLN A 71 4.50 31.92 -6.41
C GLN A 71 4.43 33.42 -6.70
N SER A 72 5.11 34.25 -5.91
CA SER A 72 5.21 35.70 -6.14
C SER A 72 5.89 36.01 -7.49
N GLY A 73 7.01 35.35 -7.78
CA GLY A 73 7.76 35.55 -9.03
C GLY A 73 6.97 35.16 -10.28
N LEU A 74 6.18 34.08 -10.21
CA LEU A 74 5.33 33.66 -11.32
C LEU A 74 4.23 34.67 -11.64
N ARG A 75 3.62 35.27 -10.60
CA ARG A 75 2.59 36.32 -10.74
C ARG A 75 3.17 37.61 -11.31
N ASP A 76 4.37 37.99 -10.91
CA ASP A 76 5.04 39.18 -11.41
C ASP A 76 5.55 39.01 -12.85
N ALA A 77 6.02 37.82 -13.23
CA ALA A 77 6.42 37.53 -14.61
C ALA A 77 5.24 37.66 -15.59
N GLU A 78 4.05 37.22 -15.17
CA GLU A 78 2.83 37.41 -15.96
C GLU A 78 2.51 38.91 -16.16
N LEU A 79 2.69 39.72 -15.11
CA LEU A 79 2.45 41.15 -15.15
C LEU A 79 3.49 41.90 -15.99
N ALA A 80 4.78 41.57 -15.85
CA ALA A 80 5.88 42.20 -16.58
C ALA A 80 5.68 42.13 -18.11
N ARG A 81 5.26 40.96 -18.62
CA ARG A 81 4.94 40.80 -20.05
C ARG A 81 3.77 41.66 -20.51
N LYS A 82 2.75 41.85 -19.66
CA LYS A 82 1.57 42.67 -19.98
C LYS A 82 1.88 44.17 -19.98
N LEU A 83 2.78 44.62 -19.10
CA LEU A 83 3.09 46.04 -18.94
C LEU A 83 4.03 46.59 -20.02
N ARG A 84 4.93 45.75 -20.57
CA ARG A 84 5.95 46.17 -21.55
C ARG A 84 5.94 45.33 -22.84
N PRO A 85 4.80 45.18 -23.55
CA PRO A 85 4.69 44.27 -24.69
C PRO A 85 5.51 44.67 -25.94
N HIS A 86 6.03 45.90 -25.97
CA HIS A 86 6.78 46.46 -27.11
C HIS A 86 8.22 46.83 -26.77
N CYS A 87 8.70 46.50 -25.56
CA CYS A 87 10.07 46.76 -25.13
C CYS A 87 11.03 45.62 -25.57
N SER A 88 12.33 45.85 -25.45
CA SER A 88 13.32 44.80 -25.70
C SER A 88 13.16 43.65 -24.70
N GLU A 89 13.60 42.43 -25.06
CA GLU A 89 13.55 41.28 -24.15
C GLU A 89 14.26 41.56 -22.83
N LEU A 90 15.39 42.29 -22.88
CA LEU A 90 16.13 42.69 -21.70
C LEU A 90 15.32 43.65 -20.80
N ASP A 91 14.62 44.63 -21.38
CA ASP A 91 13.80 45.58 -20.61
C ASP A 91 12.57 44.91 -19.97
N ILE A 92 12.02 43.88 -20.62
CA ILE A 92 10.94 43.06 -20.06
C ILE A 92 11.49 42.18 -18.94
N PHE A 93 12.66 41.57 -19.12
CA PHE A 93 13.30 40.78 -18.08
C PHE A 93 13.61 41.63 -16.84
N LEU A 94 14.20 42.81 -17.03
CA LEU A 94 14.58 43.73 -15.95
C LEU A 94 13.40 44.27 -15.15
N ALA A 95 12.16 44.14 -15.64
CA ALA A 95 10.98 44.45 -14.84
C ALA A 95 10.93 43.61 -13.55
N GLY A 96 11.39 42.35 -13.55
CA GLY A 96 11.40 41.51 -12.34
C GLY A 96 12.27 42.08 -11.21
N PRO A 97 13.57 42.32 -11.45
CA PRO A 97 14.43 43.06 -10.52
C PRO A 97 13.85 44.40 -10.06
N GLN A 98 13.25 45.17 -10.98
CA GLN A 98 12.63 46.45 -10.66
C GLN A 98 11.42 46.30 -9.74
N LEU A 99 10.57 45.29 -9.98
CA LEU A 99 9.42 44.95 -9.15
C LEU A 99 9.85 44.52 -7.74
N HIS A 100 10.93 43.75 -7.64
CA HIS A 100 11.52 43.35 -6.36
C HIS A 100 11.97 44.56 -5.53
N SER A 101 12.60 45.55 -6.18
CA SER A 101 12.98 46.81 -5.55
C SER A 101 11.78 47.70 -5.22
N LEU A 102 10.78 47.79 -6.11
CA LEU A 102 9.56 48.57 -5.90
C LEU A 102 8.74 48.06 -4.71
N LYS A 103 8.72 46.73 -4.50
CA LYS A 103 8.07 46.08 -3.35
C LYS A 103 8.86 46.23 -2.04
N GLY A 104 10.02 46.87 -2.06
CA GLY A 104 10.87 47.05 -0.89
C GLY A 104 11.51 45.76 -0.38
N MET A 105 11.65 44.74 -1.24
CA MET A 105 12.21 43.44 -0.85
C MET A 105 13.74 43.47 -0.89
N VAL A 106 14.32 44.00 -1.97
CA VAL A 106 15.77 44.07 -2.16
C VAL A 106 16.12 45.07 -3.26
N LYS A 107 17.25 45.76 -3.13
CA LYS A 107 17.82 46.55 -4.22
C LYS A 107 18.69 45.64 -5.08
N VAL A 108 18.30 45.47 -6.35
CA VAL A 108 18.98 44.56 -7.28
C VAL A 108 19.92 45.33 -8.19
N ILE A 109 21.17 44.87 -8.32
CA ILE A 109 22.15 45.40 -9.27
C ILE A 109 22.61 44.26 -10.18
N PRO A 110 22.14 44.21 -11.45
CA PRO A 110 22.66 43.27 -12.42
C PRO A 110 24.13 43.58 -12.75
N ILE A 111 24.99 42.56 -12.67
CA ILE A 111 26.40 42.64 -13.07
C ILE A 111 26.54 42.19 -14.52
N GLU A 112 26.00 41.01 -14.80
CA GLU A 112 26.03 40.38 -16.12
C GLU A 112 24.70 39.66 -16.36
N ILE A 113 24.12 39.87 -17.53
CA ILE A 113 22.93 39.16 -17.98
C ILE A 113 23.18 38.78 -19.43
N ASP A 114 23.06 37.49 -19.72
CA ASP A 114 23.03 36.92 -21.07
C ASP A 114 21.73 36.12 -21.24
N ILE A 115 20.94 36.51 -22.23
CA ILE A 115 19.63 35.93 -22.52
C ILE A 115 19.63 35.53 -24.00
N ASP A 116 19.33 34.25 -24.24
CA ASP A 116 19.05 33.73 -25.57
C ASP A 116 17.79 32.86 -25.54
N GLN A 117 16.64 33.45 -25.86
CA GLN A 117 15.36 32.74 -25.88
C GLN A 117 15.28 31.71 -27.02
N ASP A 118 16.01 31.92 -28.12
CA ASP A 118 15.97 31.02 -29.28
C ASP A 118 16.62 29.67 -28.96
N THR A 119 17.74 29.70 -28.23
CA THR A 119 18.48 28.50 -27.82
C THR A 119 18.13 28.03 -26.41
N GLY A 120 17.37 28.83 -25.66
CA GLY A 120 17.06 28.60 -24.25
C GLY A 120 18.27 28.76 -23.32
N GLY A 121 19.31 29.46 -23.77
CA GLY A 121 20.51 29.79 -22.98
C GLY A 121 20.24 30.95 -22.02
N PHE A 122 20.76 30.84 -20.79
CA PHE A 122 20.62 31.89 -19.79
C PHE A 122 21.84 31.94 -18.86
N TYR A 123 22.37 33.14 -18.63
CA TYR A 123 23.33 33.39 -17.57
C TYR A 123 23.00 34.71 -16.89
N GLY A 124 22.97 34.73 -15.56
CA GLY A 124 22.71 35.95 -14.81
C GLY A 124 23.52 36.04 -13.53
N GLU A 125 24.24 37.13 -13.36
CA GLU A 125 24.91 37.52 -12.11
C GLU A 125 24.29 38.80 -11.58
N LEU A 126 23.81 38.76 -10.34
CA LEU A 126 23.18 39.92 -9.70
C LEU A 126 23.65 40.07 -8.25
N ASP A 127 23.88 41.31 -7.85
CA ASP A 127 24.09 41.67 -6.45
C ASP A 127 22.78 42.13 -5.81
N TRP A 128 22.59 41.72 -4.56
CA TRP A 128 21.47 42.09 -3.72
C TRP A 128 21.94 42.96 -2.55
N PHE A 129 21.38 44.17 -2.47
CA PHE A 129 21.62 45.12 -1.40
C PHE A 129 20.36 45.32 -0.57
N ASP A 130 20.54 45.54 0.73
CA ASP A 130 19.46 45.84 1.67
C ASP A 130 18.30 44.84 1.60
N SER A 131 18.65 43.54 1.57
CA SER A 131 17.69 42.44 1.61
C SER A 131 16.97 42.43 2.96
N PHE A 132 15.64 42.49 2.93
CA PHE A 132 14.81 42.39 4.14
C PHE A 132 15.03 41.06 4.88
N GLU A 133 15.39 39.99 4.18
CA GLU A 133 15.64 38.67 4.77
C GLU A 133 16.94 38.65 5.58
N VAL A 134 17.95 39.40 5.15
CA VAL A 134 19.20 39.57 5.90
C VAL A 134 18.95 40.40 7.16
N GLU A 135 18.17 41.48 7.07
CA GLU A 135 17.79 42.28 8.24
C GLU A 135 17.05 41.43 9.29
N ILE A 136 16.15 40.55 8.84
CA ILE A 136 15.46 39.59 9.70
C ILE A 136 16.45 38.62 10.35
N CYS A 137 17.37 38.04 9.58
CA CYS A 137 18.33 37.08 10.13
C CYS A 137 19.23 37.71 11.19
N GLN A 138 19.76 38.90 10.92
CA GLN A 138 20.63 39.63 11.86
C GLN A 138 19.94 40.00 13.17
N THR A 139 18.62 40.21 13.14
CA THR A 139 17.86 40.61 14.34
C THR A 139 17.31 39.42 15.14
N GLU A 140 16.91 38.34 14.48
CA GLU A 140 16.12 37.28 15.12
C GLU A 140 16.75 35.88 15.12
N LEU A 141 17.57 35.55 14.11
CA LEU A 141 18.12 34.21 13.92
C LEU A 141 19.62 34.14 14.18
N GLY A 142 20.31 35.28 14.22
CA GLY A 142 21.76 35.36 14.30
C GLY A 142 22.43 35.13 12.94
N GLN A 143 23.74 34.92 12.96
CA GLN A 143 24.50 34.56 11.77
C GLN A 143 24.14 33.13 11.35
N MET A 144 23.79 32.97 10.08
CA MET A 144 23.35 31.69 9.51
C MET A 144 24.55 30.94 8.91
N ASP A 145 24.54 29.61 8.99
CA ASP A 145 25.55 28.78 8.31
C ASP A 145 25.32 28.69 6.80
N GLU A 146 24.10 28.98 6.34
CA GLU A 146 23.68 28.94 4.93
C GLU A 146 23.00 30.24 4.48
N PRO A 147 23.03 30.55 3.17
CA PRO A 147 22.41 31.75 2.62
C PRO A 147 20.96 31.93 3.04
N ALA A 148 20.62 33.17 3.38
CA ALA A 148 19.39 33.51 4.08
C ALA A 148 18.28 34.07 3.19
N CYS A 149 18.52 34.40 1.92
CA CYS A 149 17.55 35.10 1.07
C CYS A 149 16.61 34.12 0.33
N TRP A 150 15.84 33.32 1.07
CA TRP A 150 15.10 32.18 0.53
C TRP A 150 13.92 32.58 -0.37
N SER A 151 13.08 33.51 0.07
CA SER A 151 11.95 33.97 -0.74
C SER A 151 12.41 34.80 -1.93
N LEU A 152 13.48 35.58 -1.78
CA LEU A 152 14.09 36.32 -2.89
C LEU A 152 14.64 35.38 -3.97
N LEU A 153 15.28 34.28 -3.55
CA LEU A 153 15.83 33.27 -4.46
C LEU A 153 14.71 32.50 -5.19
N GLY A 154 13.66 32.14 -4.45
CA GLY A 154 12.46 31.51 -5.02
C GLY A 154 11.81 32.40 -6.09
N TYR A 155 11.70 33.70 -5.81
CA TYR A 155 11.20 34.69 -6.76
C TYR A 155 12.06 34.75 -8.03
N ALA A 156 13.38 34.89 -7.89
CA ALA A 156 14.30 34.98 -9.03
C ALA A 156 14.24 33.74 -9.93
N CYS A 157 14.16 32.54 -9.33
CA CYS A 157 13.99 31.28 -10.05
C CYS A 157 12.67 31.27 -10.83
N ALA A 158 11.55 31.58 -10.19
CA ALA A 158 10.23 31.54 -10.83
C ALA A 158 10.07 32.57 -11.94
N TYR A 159 10.47 33.82 -11.67
CA TYR A 159 10.34 34.91 -12.62
C TYR A 159 11.12 34.60 -13.89
N THR A 160 12.39 34.21 -13.73
CA THR A 160 13.27 33.90 -14.85
C THR A 160 12.84 32.63 -15.59
N SER A 161 12.41 31.59 -14.86
CA SER A 161 11.91 30.36 -15.49
C SER A 161 10.66 30.61 -16.33
N SER A 162 9.73 31.41 -15.80
CA SER A 162 8.51 31.82 -16.51
C SER A 162 8.88 32.65 -17.74
N PHE A 163 9.82 33.58 -17.59
CA PHE A 163 10.30 34.44 -18.68
C PHE A 163 10.95 33.63 -19.82
N MET A 164 11.87 32.72 -19.49
CA MET A 164 12.60 31.90 -20.47
C MET A 164 11.78 30.73 -21.03
N GLY A 165 10.70 30.32 -20.36
CA GLY A 165 9.96 29.10 -20.73
C GLY A 165 10.73 27.80 -20.46
N ARG A 166 11.82 27.88 -19.69
CA ARG A 166 12.71 26.77 -19.30
C ARG A 166 13.02 26.89 -17.81
N GLN A 167 13.32 25.78 -17.14
CA GLN A 167 13.64 25.79 -15.72
C GLN A 167 15.01 26.43 -15.47
N ILE A 168 15.02 27.61 -14.84
CA ILE A 168 16.21 28.35 -14.44
C ILE A 168 16.34 28.34 -12.91
N ILE A 169 17.53 27.96 -12.43
CA ILE A 169 17.85 27.92 -11.00
C ILE A 169 18.88 29.00 -10.70
N PHE A 170 18.55 29.82 -9.70
CA PHE A 170 19.49 30.73 -9.07
C PHE A 170 20.01 30.13 -7.76
N LYS A 171 21.28 30.40 -7.47
CA LYS A 171 21.88 30.16 -6.17
C LYS A 171 22.52 31.42 -5.63
N GLU A 172 22.37 31.63 -4.33
CA GLU A 172 23.09 32.66 -3.60
C GLU A 172 24.47 32.11 -3.22
N VAL A 173 25.51 32.63 -3.89
CA VAL A 173 26.90 32.17 -3.76
C VAL A 173 27.55 32.79 -2.53
N THR A 174 27.20 34.03 -2.21
CA THR A 174 27.61 34.70 -0.96
C THR A 174 26.39 35.40 -0.36
N CYS A 175 26.32 35.48 0.97
CA CYS A 175 25.21 36.08 1.69
C CYS A 175 25.67 36.86 2.92
N ARG A 176 25.19 38.10 3.06
CA ARG A 176 25.41 38.90 4.27
C ARG A 176 24.83 38.27 5.54
N GLY A 177 23.83 37.41 5.40
CA GLY A 177 23.29 36.61 6.50
C GLY A 177 24.30 35.60 7.07
N CYS A 178 25.27 35.18 6.25
CA CYS A 178 26.38 34.29 6.62
C CYS A 178 27.62 35.04 7.10
N GLY A 179 27.60 36.38 7.11
CA GLY A 179 28.75 37.21 7.44
C GLY A 179 29.59 37.65 6.23
N ASP A 180 29.17 37.36 5.00
CA ASP A 180 29.84 37.86 3.79
C ASP A 180 29.63 39.37 3.60
N GLU A 181 30.45 40.00 2.76
CA GLU A 181 30.37 41.44 2.46
C GLU A 181 29.07 41.82 1.72
N LYS A 182 28.62 40.96 0.80
CA LYS A 182 27.46 41.20 -0.06
C LYS A 182 26.68 39.92 -0.36
N CYS A 183 25.39 40.08 -0.68
CA CYS A 183 24.58 39.00 -1.22
C CYS A 183 24.78 38.95 -2.74
N HIS A 184 25.25 37.82 -3.26
CA HIS A 184 25.54 37.63 -4.68
C HIS A 184 24.86 36.36 -5.19
N ILE A 185 24.11 36.47 -6.29
CA ILE A 185 23.39 35.36 -6.89
C ILE A 185 23.85 35.08 -8.32
N VAL A 186 23.86 33.79 -8.67
CA VAL A 186 24.17 33.30 -10.03
C VAL A 186 23.03 32.42 -10.51
N GLY A 187 22.53 32.68 -11.71
CA GLY A 187 21.44 31.95 -12.35
C GLY A 187 21.85 31.29 -13.66
N LYS A 188 21.46 30.01 -13.81
CA LYS A 188 21.70 29.18 -15.00
C LYS A 188 20.55 28.19 -15.20
N PRO A 189 20.38 27.61 -16.41
CA PRO A 189 19.50 26.47 -16.63
C PRO A 189 19.75 25.35 -15.61
N ALA A 190 18.68 24.70 -15.17
CA ALA A 190 18.76 23.66 -14.14
C ALA A 190 19.71 22.52 -14.54
N GLU A 191 19.80 22.21 -15.84
CA GLU A 191 20.63 21.12 -16.35
C GLU A 191 22.14 21.43 -16.30
N GLU A 192 22.52 22.69 -16.09
CA GLU A 192 23.92 23.12 -15.95
C GLU A 192 24.41 23.07 -14.49
N TRP A 193 23.52 22.77 -13.53
CA TRP A 193 23.87 22.58 -12.12
C TRP A 193 24.00 21.09 -11.79
N GLU A 194 25.13 20.71 -11.20
CA GLU A 194 25.44 19.31 -10.80
C GLU A 194 24.48 18.75 -9.73
N ASP A 195 23.93 19.62 -8.89
CA ASP A 195 23.11 19.34 -7.71
C ASP A 195 21.66 19.88 -7.85
N SER A 196 21.20 20.11 -9.09
CA SER A 196 19.86 20.65 -9.35
C SER A 196 18.74 19.80 -8.75
N GLU A 197 18.89 18.47 -8.70
CA GLU A 197 17.89 17.56 -8.14
C GLU A 197 17.61 17.82 -6.66
N GLU A 198 18.65 18.14 -5.88
CA GLU A 198 18.50 18.44 -4.45
C GLU A 198 17.78 19.75 -4.23
N PHE A 199 18.14 20.78 -5.00
CA PHE A 199 17.48 22.08 -4.94
C PHE A 199 16.00 21.99 -5.35
N ILE A 200 15.67 21.16 -6.34
CA ILE A 200 14.29 20.96 -6.80
C ILE A 200 13.39 20.36 -5.70
N LYS A 201 13.95 19.58 -4.76
CA LYS A 201 13.16 18.99 -3.65
C LYS A 201 12.50 20.06 -2.79
N TYR A 202 13.13 21.24 -2.62
CA TYR A 202 12.53 22.35 -1.86
C TYR A 202 11.21 22.87 -2.48
N PHE A 203 10.98 22.67 -3.78
CA PHE A 203 9.74 23.08 -4.43
C PHE A 203 8.60 22.05 -4.30
N LYS A 204 8.85 20.85 -3.77
CA LYS A 204 7.81 19.86 -3.46
C LYS A 204 7.15 20.20 -2.13
N ALA A 205 5.81 20.09 -2.07
CA ALA A 205 5.09 20.21 -0.82
C ALA A 205 5.33 18.93 0.01
N ASP A 206 5.78 19.10 1.26
CA ASP A 206 6.01 18.03 2.22
C ASP A 206 4.85 18.04 3.24
N PRO A 207 3.88 17.09 3.18
CA PRO A 207 2.72 17.06 4.06
C PRO A 207 3.09 16.54 5.45
N MET A 208 3.73 17.40 6.26
CA MET A 208 4.22 17.08 7.60
C MET A 208 3.17 16.42 8.53
N ILE A 209 1.90 16.80 8.39
CA ILE A 209 0.83 16.26 9.23
C ILE A 209 0.55 14.79 8.95
N GLU A 210 0.71 14.35 7.70
CA GLU A 210 0.53 12.95 7.30
C GLU A 210 1.66 12.08 7.86
N GLU A 211 2.91 12.54 7.72
CA GLU A 211 4.06 11.85 8.32
C GLU A 211 3.94 11.71 9.84
N LEU A 212 3.45 12.75 10.53
CA LEU A 212 3.22 12.71 11.97
C LEU A 212 2.15 11.70 12.37
N TYR A 213 1.03 11.65 11.65
CA TYR A 213 0.00 10.63 11.89
C TYR A 213 0.52 9.22 11.60
N ASP A 214 1.36 9.07 10.59
CA ASP A 214 1.95 7.78 10.22
C ASP A 214 2.91 7.27 11.28
N LEU A 215 3.80 8.13 11.76
CA LEU A 215 4.72 7.81 12.85
C LEU A 215 3.97 7.51 14.15
N GLN A 216 2.93 8.28 14.49
CA GLN A 216 2.09 8.01 15.66
C GLN A 216 1.39 6.65 15.53
N SER A 217 0.86 6.33 14.36
CA SER A 217 0.23 5.04 14.09
C SER A 217 1.22 3.88 14.22
N GLN A 218 2.44 4.02 13.69
CA GLN A 218 3.48 3.00 13.79
C GLN A 218 3.94 2.80 15.24
N VAL A 219 4.14 3.88 16.00
CA VAL A 219 4.50 3.78 17.42
C VAL A 219 3.37 3.14 18.22
N SER A 220 2.11 3.49 17.94
CA SER A 220 0.96 2.88 18.58
C SER A 220 0.83 1.39 18.23
N SER A 221 1.05 1.00 16.97
CA SER A 221 0.98 -0.40 16.56
C SER A 221 2.10 -1.23 17.18
N LEU A 222 3.33 -0.72 17.22
CA LEU A 222 4.47 -1.38 17.85
C LEU A 222 4.25 -1.55 19.36
N ARG A 223 3.79 -0.50 20.06
CA ARG A 223 3.44 -0.58 21.49
C ARG A 223 2.31 -1.57 21.75
N SER A 224 1.26 -1.52 20.92
CA SER A 224 0.16 -2.49 20.99
C SER A 224 0.63 -3.91 20.69
N SER A 225 1.60 -4.13 19.82
CA SER A 225 2.13 -5.46 19.50
C SER A 225 2.93 -6.05 20.68
N LEU A 226 3.59 -5.20 21.48
CA LEU A 226 4.18 -5.58 22.76
C LEU A 226 3.12 -5.84 23.85
N GLU A 227 2.08 -4.99 23.94
CA GLU A 227 1.02 -5.11 24.97
C GLU A 227 -0.02 -6.21 24.67
N ASN A 228 -0.27 -6.55 23.40
CA ASN A 228 -1.23 -7.57 22.96
C ASN A 228 -0.79 -9.00 23.32
N GLN A 229 0.39 -9.18 23.92
CA GLN A 229 0.67 -10.42 24.65
C GLN A 229 -0.21 -10.56 25.91
N GLN A 230 -0.89 -9.51 26.37
CA GLN A 230 -1.59 -9.47 27.67
C GLN A 230 -3.08 -9.05 27.66
N GLY A 231 -3.70 -8.65 26.55
CA GLY A 231 -5.07 -8.11 26.57
C GLY A 231 -5.98 -8.58 25.44
N GLN A 232 -7.06 -9.32 25.80
CA GLN A 232 -8.15 -9.83 24.95
C GLN A 232 -7.86 -11.06 24.08
N TYR A 233 -7.69 -12.21 24.75
CA TYR A 233 -7.77 -13.52 24.12
C TYR A 233 -9.24 -13.95 23.98
N TYR A 234 -10.00 -13.28 23.12
CA TYR A 234 -10.95 -14.02 22.29
C TYR A 234 -10.30 -14.13 20.91
N GLY A 235 -10.57 -15.22 20.19
CA GLY A 235 -10.42 -15.16 18.74
C GLY A 235 -11.32 -14.06 18.17
N ILE A 236 -11.02 -13.61 16.97
CA ILE A 236 -11.78 -12.53 16.33
C ILE A 236 -13.06 -13.11 15.72
N GLY A 237 -14.21 -12.56 16.11
CA GLY A 237 -15.52 -12.95 15.57
C GLY A 237 -16.71 -12.34 16.32
N GLN A 238 -17.81 -12.18 15.61
CA GLN A 238 -19.10 -11.68 16.10
C GLN A 238 -20.29 -12.58 15.69
N SER A 239 -20.05 -13.61 14.87
CA SER A 239 -21.09 -14.54 14.41
C SER A 239 -21.80 -15.24 15.55
N ALA A 240 -23.07 -15.59 15.33
CA ALA A 240 -23.88 -16.28 16.33
C ALA A 240 -23.29 -17.65 16.73
N SER A 241 -22.64 -18.35 15.78
CA SER A 241 -21.96 -19.62 16.01
C SER A 241 -20.72 -19.44 16.88
N TYR A 242 -19.91 -18.40 16.62
CA TYR A 242 -18.75 -18.06 17.43
C TYR A 242 -19.14 -17.63 18.86
N ASN A 243 -20.16 -16.79 18.99
CA ASN A 243 -20.66 -16.34 20.30
C ASN A 243 -21.18 -17.50 21.18
N LYS A 244 -21.77 -18.54 20.59
CA LYS A 244 -22.14 -19.76 21.33
C LYS A 244 -20.91 -20.47 21.89
N VAL A 245 -19.84 -20.58 21.09
CA VAL A 245 -18.57 -21.17 21.52
C VAL A 245 -17.94 -20.34 22.65
N CYS A 246 -17.92 -19.01 22.55
CA CYS A 246 -17.42 -18.14 23.61
C CYS A 246 -18.17 -18.34 24.94
N LYS A 247 -19.50 -18.41 24.91
CA LYS A 247 -20.31 -18.69 26.11
C LYS A 247 -20.02 -20.08 26.70
N MET A 248 -19.74 -21.08 25.87
CA MET A 248 -19.33 -22.41 26.35
C MET A 248 -17.94 -22.37 26.98
N ILE A 249 -17.01 -21.63 26.37
CA ILE A 249 -15.64 -21.42 26.89
C ILE A 249 -15.69 -20.72 28.26
N ASP A 250 -16.50 -19.67 28.43
CA ASP A 250 -16.65 -18.97 29.70
C ASP A 250 -17.13 -19.91 30.82
N LYS A 251 -18.15 -20.73 30.52
CA LYS A 251 -18.65 -21.74 31.45
C LYS A 251 -17.60 -22.80 31.76
N ALA A 252 -16.86 -23.25 30.75
CA ALA A 252 -15.79 -24.21 30.93
C ALA A 252 -14.68 -23.62 31.81
N ALA A 253 -14.30 -22.37 31.58
CA ALA A 253 -13.16 -21.71 32.24
C ALA A 253 -13.31 -21.64 33.76
N MET A 254 -14.53 -21.43 34.27
CA MET A 254 -14.85 -21.44 35.71
C MET A 254 -14.69 -22.82 36.37
N GLY A 255 -14.78 -23.90 35.60
CA GLY A 255 -14.64 -25.27 36.09
C GLY A 255 -13.19 -25.79 36.07
N LYS A 256 -12.93 -26.83 36.86
CA LYS A 256 -11.67 -27.61 36.82
C LYS A 256 -11.73 -28.78 35.82
N VAL A 257 -12.83 -28.88 35.08
CA VAL A 257 -13.13 -29.99 34.17
C VAL A 257 -12.19 -29.96 32.95
N SER A 258 -11.86 -31.15 32.45
CA SER A 258 -11.19 -31.34 31.15
C SER A 258 -12.06 -30.83 30.02
N VAL A 259 -11.46 -30.07 29.10
CA VAL A 259 -12.17 -29.52 27.94
C VAL A 259 -11.68 -30.22 26.69
N LEU A 260 -12.60 -30.68 25.84
CA LEU A 260 -12.28 -31.29 24.56
C LEU A 260 -12.70 -30.35 23.43
N LEU A 261 -11.74 -29.79 22.72
CA LEU A 261 -11.95 -28.93 21.56
C LEU A 261 -12.04 -29.78 20.29
N LEU A 262 -13.22 -29.77 19.67
CA LEU A 262 -13.49 -30.48 18.43
C LEU A 262 -13.55 -29.48 17.29
N GLY A 263 -12.79 -29.69 16.23
CA GLY A 263 -12.86 -28.81 15.06
C GLY A 263 -11.76 -29.09 14.05
N GLU A 264 -11.98 -28.66 12.82
CA GLU A 264 -11.07 -28.87 11.69
C GLU A 264 -9.68 -28.30 11.94
N THR A 265 -8.73 -28.69 11.10
CA THR A 265 -7.41 -28.06 11.11
C THR A 265 -7.52 -26.58 10.77
N GLY A 266 -6.70 -25.75 11.43
CA GLY A 266 -6.64 -24.30 11.14
C GLY A 266 -7.78 -23.44 11.70
N VAL A 267 -8.73 -23.96 12.50
CA VAL A 267 -9.82 -23.15 13.10
C VAL A 267 -9.40 -22.26 14.28
N GLY A 268 -8.15 -22.38 14.74
CA GLY A 268 -7.61 -21.61 15.88
C GLY A 268 -7.76 -22.27 17.25
N LYS A 269 -7.70 -23.61 17.33
CA LYS A 269 -7.88 -24.37 18.60
C LYS A 269 -6.94 -23.94 19.73
N GLU A 270 -5.69 -23.61 19.41
CA GLU A 270 -4.71 -23.13 20.40
C GLU A 270 -5.10 -21.77 21.01
N VAL A 271 -5.54 -20.81 20.19
CA VAL A 271 -6.00 -19.50 20.66
C VAL A 271 -7.20 -19.66 21.60
N ILE A 272 -8.11 -20.57 21.26
CA ILE A 272 -9.25 -20.93 22.10
C ILE A 272 -8.79 -21.59 23.42
N ALA A 273 -7.81 -22.49 23.40
CA ALA A 273 -7.27 -23.10 24.61
C ALA A 273 -6.60 -22.08 25.55
N ARG A 274 -5.83 -21.13 24.99
CA ARG A 274 -5.28 -19.99 25.76
C ARG A 274 -6.39 -19.12 26.35
N SER A 275 -7.45 -18.88 25.57
CA SER A 275 -8.63 -18.13 26.00
C SER A 275 -9.34 -18.79 27.19
N VAL A 276 -9.45 -20.12 27.22
CA VAL A 276 -9.99 -20.89 28.36
C VAL A 276 -9.09 -20.74 29.58
N HIS A 277 -7.77 -20.84 29.41
CA HIS A 277 -6.80 -20.74 30.50
C HIS A 277 -6.83 -19.36 31.18
N LEU A 278 -6.78 -18.28 30.41
CA LEU A 278 -6.75 -16.91 30.93
C LEU A 278 -8.04 -16.47 31.61
N ARG A 279 -9.16 -17.16 31.33
CA ARG A 279 -10.45 -16.93 32.02
C ARG A 279 -10.66 -17.85 33.22
N SER A 280 -9.70 -18.71 33.51
CA SER A 280 -9.78 -19.62 34.65
C SER A 280 -9.13 -19.02 35.89
N GLU A 281 -9.38 -19.62 37.06
CA GLU A 281 -8.67 -19.29 38.31
C GLU A 281 -7.14 -19.46 38.21
N ARG A 282 -6.64 -20.09 37.14
CA ARG A 282 -5.22 -20.39 36.90
C ARG A 282 -4.59 -19.47 35.84
N ALA A 283 -5.19 -18.33 35.51
CA ALA A 283 -4.71 -17.42 34.47
C ALA A 283 -3.24 -16.97 34.64
N GLU A 284 -2.80 -16.78 35.88
CA GLU A 284 -1.43 -16.40 36.24
C GLU A 284 -0.46 -17.59 36.31
N GLN A 285 -0.95 -18.82 36.10
CA GLN A 285 -0.16 -20.05 36.21
C GLN A 285 0.36 -20.48 34.83
N PRO A 286 1.32 -21.42 34.75
CA PRO A 286 1.89 -21.82 33.46
C PRO A 286 0.85 -22.41 32.49
N PHE A 287 0.84 -21.92 31.26
CA PHE A 287 0.15 -22.54 30.13
C PHE A 287 1.18 -23.24 29.22
N VAL A 288 1.05 -24.55 29.08
CA VAL A 288 1.95 -25.35 28.24
C VAL A 288 1.18 -25.96 27.07
N ALA A 289 1.45 -25.50 25.86
CA ALA A 289 0.90 -26.09 24.63
C ALA A 289 1.85 -27.16 24.06
N VAL A 290 1.28 -28.29 23.65
CA VAL A 290 1.99 -29.41 23.03
C VAL A 290 1.18 -29.89 21.82
N ASN A 291 1.83 -29.92 20.66
CA ASN A 291 1.28 -30.57 19.48
C ASN A 291 1.78 -32.02 19.42
N CYS A 292 0.89 -32.99 19.62
CA CYS A 292 1.23 -34.41 19.64
C CYS A 292 1.71 -34.92 18.28
N ALA A 293 1.17 -34.39 17.17
CA ALA A 293 1.58 -34.77 15.82
C ALA A 293 3.01 -34.31 15.46
N ALA A 294 3.55 -33.31 16.17
CA ALA A 294 4.91 -32.81 15.94
C ALA A 294 6.00 -33.64 16.66
N ILE A 295 5.62 -34.53 17.57
CA ILE A 295 6.56 -35.32 18.37
C ILE A 295 6.54 -36.77 17.87
N PRO A 296 7.70 -37.37 17.54
CA PRO A 296 7.76 -38.77 17.15
C PRO A 296 7.11 -39.68 18.20
N PRO A 297 6.38 -40.74 17.81
CA PRO A 297 5.69 -41.65 18.74
C PRO A 297 6.61 -42.24 19.81
N ASP A 298 7.88 -42.47 19.49
CA ASP A 298 8.87 -43.02 20.42
C ASP A 298 9.31 -42.02 21.51
N LEU A 299 9.18 -40.72 21.25
CA LEU A 299 9.61 -39.65 22.15
C LEU A 299 8.46 -38.98 22.91
N ILE A 300 7.22 -39.23 22.48
CA ILE A 300 6.04 -38.53 23.02
C ILE A 300 5.85 -38.78 24.51
N GLU A 301 6.11 -40.01 24.98
CA GLU A 301 5.98 -40.38 26.39
C GLU A 301 7.05 -39.65 27.24
N ALA A 302 8.30 -39.64 26.77
CA ALA A 302 9.40 -38.97 27.44
C ALA A 302 9.25 -37.44 27.47
N GLU A 303 8.74 -36.82 26.41
CA GLU A 303 8.47 -35.37 26.41
C GLU A 303 7.31 -35.00 27.33
N LEU A 304 6.20 -35.76 27.30
CA LEU A 304 5.01 -35.44 28.10
C LEU A 304 5.22 -35.69 29.60
N PHE A 305 5.77 -36.85 29.96
CA PHE A 305 5.84 -37.30 31.35
C PHE A 305 7.25 -37.22 31.96
N GLY A 306 8.27 -36.97 31.13
CA GLY A 306 9.66 -36.87 31.57
C GLY A 306 10.39 -38.19 31.49
N VAL A 307 11.72 -38.11 31.57
CA VAL A 307 12.61 -39.27 31.50
C VAL A 307 13.64 -39.20 32.62
N GLU A 308 13.93 -40.34 33.23
CA GLU A 308 14.99 -40.49 34.22
C GLU A 308 16.27 -41.02 33.56
N LYS A 309 17.44 -40.61 34.06
CA LYS A 309 18.72 -41.06 33.54
C LYS A 309 18.79 -42.60 33.46
N GLY A 310 19.20 -43.13 32.30
CA GLY A 310 19.33 -44.57 32.08
C GLY A 310 18.04 -45.30 31.67
N ALA A 311 16.94 -44.60 31.40
CA ALA A 311 15.69 -45.22 30.95
C ALA A 311 15.76 -45.88 29.56
N TYR A 312 16.58 -45.36 28.63
CA TYR A 312 16.85 -45.94 27.30
C TYR A 312 18.19 -45.43 26.72
N THR A 313 18.63 -46.00 25.59
CA THR A 313 19.86 -45.59 24.88
C THR A 313 19.75 -44.14 24.39
N GLY A 314 20.40 -43.21 25.09
CA GLY A 314 20.36 -41.77 24.81
C GLY A 314 19.89 -40.89 25.99
N ALA A 315 19.35 -41.48 27.06
CA ALA A 315 18.93 -40.75 28.26
C ALA A 315 20.11 -40.43 29.20
N ASN A 316 21.03 -39.56 28.75
CA ASN A 316 22.22 -39.17 29.53
C ASN A 316 21.90 -38.26 30.73
N GLN A 317 20.75 -37.57 30.73
CA GLN A 317 20.32 -36.68 31.80
C GLN A 317 18.82 -36.85 32.06
N SER A 318 18.41 -36.74 33.33
CA SER A 318 16.99 -36.73 33.70
C SER A 318 16.35 -35.39 33.30
N ARG A 319 15.18 -35.43 32.67
CA ARG A 319 14.46 -34.23 32.18
C ARG A 319 13.00 -34.26 32.65
N PRO A 320 12.48 -33.15 33.23
CA PRO A 320 11.08 -33.07 33.63
C PRO A 320 10.16 -33.03 32.40
N GLY A 321 9.02 -33.70 32.49
CA GLY A 321 8.01 -33.72 31.44
C GLY A 321 7.23 -32.42 31.31
N ARG A 322 6.46 -32.28 30.22
CA ARG A 322 5.52 -31.15 30.01
C ARG A 322 4.45 -31.09 31.10
N PHE A 323 3.99 -32.21 31.63
CA PHE A 323 3.05 -32.24 32.75
C PHE A 323 3.63 -31.66 34.04
N GLU A 324 4.90 -31.96 34.36
CA GLU A 324 5.58 -31.37 35.52
C GLU A 324 5.74 -29.85 35.35
N ARG A 325 6.05 -29.39 34.13
CA ARG A 325 6.18 -27.96 33.80
C ARG A 325 4.86 -27.19 33.84
N ALA A 326 3.75 -27.88 33.61
CA ALA A 326 2.40 -27.32 33.67
C ALA A 326 1.77 -27.43 35.08
N ASN A 327 2.52 -27.89 36.08
CA ASN A 327 2.00 -28.10 37.44
C ASN A 327 1.45 -26.80 38.02
N GLY A 328 0.24 -26.85 38.60
CA GLY A 328 -0.50 -25.68 39.07
C GLY A 328 -1.25 -24.92 37.97
N GLY A 329 -0.91 -25.14 36.71
CA GLY A 329 -1.44 -24.44 35.54
C GLY A 329 -2.33 -25.31 34.65
N THR A 330 -2.14 -25.16 33.32
CA THR A 330 -2.92 -25.82 32.27
C THR A 330 -2.03 -26.37 31.18
N ILE A 331 -2.32 -27.58 30.71
CA ILE A 331 -1.69 -28.19 29.53
C ILE A 331 -2.71 -28.27 28.39
N PHE A 332 -2.28 -27.86 27.20
CA PHE A 332 -3.03 -28.01 25.96
C PHE A 332 -2.38 -29.09 25.11
N LEU A 333 -3.16 -30.10 24.72
CA LEU A 333 -2.74 -31.23 23.88
C LEU A 333 -3.47 -31.14 22.54
N ASP A 334 -2.77 -30.73 21.49
CA ASP A 334 -3.31 -30.70 20.13
C ASP A 334 -3.07 -32.04 19.43
N GLU A 335 -4.05 -32.48 18.65
CA GLU A 335 -4.12 -33.80 18.00
C GLU A 335 -3.88 -34.97 18.97
N VAL A 336 -4.67 -35.01 20.06
CA VAL A 336 -4.59 -36.02 21.14
C VAL A 336 -4.75 -37.47 20.64
N VAL A 337 -5.34 -37.66 19.46
CA VAL A 337 -5.52 -38.98 18.83
C VAL A 337 -4.18 -39.63 18.45
N GLU A 338 -3.12 -38.84 18.23
CA GLU A 338 -1.77 -39.30 17.87
C GLU A 338 -0.97 -39.87 19.06
N LEU A 339 -1.55 -39.88 20.27
CA LEU A 339 -0.90 -40.46 21.44
C LEU A 339 -0.74 -41.98 21.30
N THR A 340 0.44 -42.50 21.63
CA THR A 340 0.67 -43.95 21.73
C THR A 340 -0.19 -44.57 22.84
N ALA A 341 -0.54 -45.85 22.72
CA ALA A 341 -1.37 -46.55 23.72
C ALA A 341 -0.82 -46.47 25.15
N ARG A 342 0.51 -46.44 25.30
CA ARG A 342 1.19 -46.27 26.58
C ARG A 342 1.05 -44.84 27.12
N ALA A 343 1.25 -43.83 26.26
CA ALA A 343 1.03 -42.44 26.65
C ALA A 343 -0.44 -42.16 27.00
N GLN A 344 -1.40 -42.80 26.31
CA GLN A 344 -2.83 -42.75 26.67
C GLN A 344 -3.09 -43.33 28.07
N ALA A 345 -2.46 -44.44 28.43
CA ALA A 345 -2.58 -45.03 29.77
C ALA A 345 -2.03 -44.11 30.87
N THR A 346 -0.86 -43.50 30.64
CA THR A 346 -0.27 -42.55 31.59
C THR A 346 -1.09 -41.27 31.71
N LEU A 347 -1.62 -40.76 30.59
CA LEU A 347 -2.53 -39.60 30.60
C LEU A 347 -3.81 -39.88 31.40
N LEU A 348 -4.37 -41.09 31.27
CA LEU A 348 -5.53 -41.51 32.05
C LEU A 348 -5.23 -41.49 33.55
N ARG A 349 -4.08 -42.02 33.96
CA ARG A 349 -3.64 -42.02 35.38
C ARG A 349 -3.50 -40.58 35.91
N VAL A 350 -2.92 -39.68 35.12
CA VAL A 350 -2.84 -38.25 35.47
C VAL A 350 -4.23 -37.62 35.63
N LEU A 351 -5.19 -37.93 34.77
CA LEU A 351 -6.55 -37.36 34.82
C LEU A 351 -7.43 -37.95 35.94
N GLN A 352 -7.11 -39.14 36.42
CA GLN A 352 -7.88 -39.84 37.47
C GLN A 352 -7.27 -39.60 38.86
N GLU A 353 -5.96 -39.82 39.00
CA GLU A 353 -5.25 -39.83 40.28
C GLU A 353 -4.46 -38.54 40.52
N GLY A 354 -4.17 -37.75 39.47
CA GLY A 354 -3.29 -36.59 39.59
C GLY A 354 -1.83 -36.98 39.82
N GLU A 355 -1.43 -38.16 39.35
CA GLU A 355 -0.10 -38.73 39.55
C GLU A 355 0.54 -39.15 38.23
N LEU A 356 1.87 -39.00 38.14
CA LEU A 356 2.68 -39.50 37.03
C LEU A 356 3.99 -40.11 37.51
N GLU A 357 4.56 -40.97 36.67
CA GLU A 357 5.89 -41.55 36.80
C GLU A 357 6.68 -41.20 35.54
N ARG A 358 7.97 -40.87 35.70
CA ARG A 358 8.86 -40.64 34.55
C ARG A 358 9.17 -41.97 33.87
N VAL A 359 9.47 -41.92 32.58
CA VAL A 359 9.92 -43.12 31.87
C VAL A 359 11.21 -43.63 32.52
N GLY A 360 11.18 -44.89 32.98
CA GLY A 360 12.30 -45.55 33.66
C GLY A 360 12.45 -45.21 35.15
N ASP A 361 11.48 -44.52 35.75
CA ASP A 361 11.46 -44.19 37.17
C ASP A 361 10.34 -44.93 37.91
N ASN A 362 10.58 -45.31 39.17
CA ASN A 362 9.58 -45.92 40.05
C ASN A 362 9.00 -44.92 41.05
N ARG A 363 9.47 -43.66 41.04
CA ARG A 363 8.97 -42.62 41.93
C ARG A 363 7.72 -41.96 41.35
N THR A 364 6.59 -42.16 42.01
CA THR A 364 5.35 -41.46 41.71
C THR A 364 5.42 -39.99 42.13
N ARG A 365 4.90 -39.09 41.29
CA ARG A 365 4.88 -37.64 41.50
C ARG A 365 3.46 -37.11 41.34
N SER A 366 2.95 -36.38 42.32
CA SER A 366 1.64 -35.72 42.23
C SER A 366 1.74 -34.41 41.43
N VAL A 367 0.82 -34.22 40.48
CA VAL A 367 0.69 -33.02 39.66
C VAL A 367 -0.76 -32.54 39.64
N ASN A 368 -0.95 -31.22 39.67
CA ASN A 368 -2.27 -30.60 39.58
C ASN A 368 -2.38 -29.78 38.30
N VAL A 369 -2.73 -30.44 37.19
CA VAL A 369 -2.75 -29.84 35.86
C VAL A 369 -4.16 -29.89 35.29
N ARG A 370 -4.65 -28.75 34.80
CA ARG A 370 -5.89 -28.71 34.02
C ARG A 370 -5.57 -29.15 32.59
N VAL A 371 -6.35 -30.06 32.03
CA VAL A 371 -6.13 -30.59 30.67
C VAL A 371 -7.15 -30.00 29.70
N ILE A 372 -6.65 -29.46 28.59
CA ILE A 372 -7.44 -29.10 27.41
C ILE A 372 -6.92 -29.96 26.26
N ALA A 373 -7.75 -30.83 25.71
CA ALA A 373 -7.40 -31.66 24.56
C ALA A 373 -8.07 -31.11 23.30
N ALA A 374 -7.43 -31.29 22.15
CA ALA A 374 -7.95 -30.93 20.84
C ALA A 374 -7.70 -32.03 19.83
N THR A 375 -8.59 -32.12 18.84
CA THR A 375 -8.44 -33.02 17.70
C THR A 375 -9.31 -32.55 16.53
N ASN A 376 -8.88 -32.85 15.31
CA ASN A 376 -9.67 -32.73 14.10
C ASN A 376 -10.48 -34.00 13.74
N GLU A 377 -10.06 -35.17 14.23
CA GLU A 377 -10.70 -36.45 13.96
C GLU A 377 -11.83 -36.77 14.95
N SER A 378 -12.73 -37.67 14.55
CA SER A 378 -13.78 -38.19 15.41
C SER A 378 -13.19 -39.17 16.44
N LEU A 379 -13.05 -38.72 17.70
CA LEU A 379 -12.58 -39.62 18.77
C LEU A 379 -13.49 -40.83 18.99
N ALA A 380 -14.78 -40.72 18.69
CA ALA A 380 -15.70 -41.86 18.78
C ALA A 380 -15.31 -42.97 17.80
N GLU A 381 -15.02 -42.60 16.55
CA GLU A 381 -14.55 -43.55 15.52
C GLU A 381 -13.14 -44.07 15.82
N ALA A 382 -12.27 -43.25 16.41
CA ALA A 382 -10.95 -43.68 16.87
C ALA A 382 -11.03 -44.73 18.00
N VAL A 383 -12.06 -44.66 18.86
CA VAL A 383 -12.34 -45.68 19.87
C VAL A 383 -12.89 -46.96 19.24
N GLU A 384 -13.84 -46.86 18.31
CA GLU A 384 -14.41 -48.02 17.61
C GLU A 384 -13.37 -48.80 16.80
N SER A 385 -12.42 -48.09 16.19
CA SER A 385 -11.30 -48.69 15.43
C SER A 385 -10.16 -49.20 16.31
N GLY A 386 -10.23 -49.03 17.64
CA GLY A 386 -9.21 -49.48 18.58
C GLY A 386 -7.93 -48.63 18.63
N LYS A 387 -7.90 -47.48 17.95
CA LYS A 387 -6.77 -46.52 17.99
C LYS A 387 -6.71 -45.74 19.32
N PHE A 388 -7.87 -45.50 19.93
CA PHE A 388 -7.98 -44.71 21.14
C PHE A 388 -8.71 -45.47 22.25
N ARG A 389 -8.27 -45.32 23.50
CA ARG A 389 -8.92 -46.03 24.62
C ARG A 389 -10.26 -45.41 25.00
N ALA A 390 -11.27 -46.26 25.20
CA ALA A 390 -12.61 -45.84 25.59
C ALA A 390 -12.64 -45.12 26.95
N ASP A 391 -11.88 -45.59 27.94
CA ASP A 391 -11.82 -45.01 29.28
C ASP A 391 -11.26 -43.58 29.29
N LEU A 392 -10.19 -43.32 28.52
CA LEU A 392 -9.62 -41.99 28.32
C LEU A 392 -10.58 -41.08 27.55
N TYR A 393 -11.26 -41.60 26.53
CA TYR A 393 -12.26 -40.84 25.78
C TYR A 393 -13.36 -40.29 26.70
N TYR A 394 -13.97 -41.13 27.55
CA TYR A 394 -15.00 -40.67 28.47
C TYR A 394 -14.50 -39.64 29.49
N ARG A 395 -13.21 -39.68 29.85
CA ARG A 395 -12.60 -38.71 30.77
C ARG A 395 -12.23 -37.38 30.11
N LEU A 396 -11.97 -37.38 28.80
CA LEU A 396 -11.73 -36.16 28.02
C LEU A 396 -13.03 -35.53 27.52
N ASN A 397 -14.01 -36.34 27.12
CA ASN A 397 -15.28 -35.91 26.57
C ASN A 397 -16.31 -35.44 27.63
N VAL A 398 -15.83 -34.91 28.76
CA VAL A 398 -16.71 -34.39 29.83
C VAL A 398 -17.31 -33.04 29.42
N PHE A 399 -16.52 -32.21 28.74
CA PHE A 399 -16.97 -30.91 28.24
C PHE A 399 -16.52 -30.71 26.77
N PRO A 400 -17.26 -31.26 25.80
CA PRO A 400 -16.95 -31.06 24.38
C PRO A 400 -17.35 -29.66 23.91
N VAL A 401 -16.45 -28.99 23.19
CA VAL A 401 -16.68 -27.69 22.55
C VAL A 401 -16.38 -27.83 21.06
N LYS A 402 -17.41 -27.77 20.24
CA LYS A 402 -17.28 -27.82 18.78
C LYS A 402 -17.02 -26.42 18.23
N ILE A 403 -15.86 -26.20 17.64
CA ILE A 403 -15.47 -24.94 17.00
C ILE A 403 -15.92 -24.97 15.54
N PRO A 404 -16.75 -24.03 15.07
CA PRO A 404 -17.22 -24.00 13.70
C PRO A 404 -16.08 -23.67 12.72
N PRO A 405 -16.03 -24.34 11.55
CA PRO A 405 -15.14 -23.94 10.46
C PRO A 405 -15.52 -22.55 9.92
N LEU A 406 -14.60 -21.86 9.25
CA LEU A 406 -14.77 -20.49 8.77
C LEU A 406 -15.98 -20.33 7.84
N ARG A 407 -16.26 -21.34 7.01
CA ARG A 407 -17.44 -21.39 6.13
C ARG A 407 -18.79 -21.31 6.86
N ASP A 408 -18.86 -21.73 8.13
CA ASP A 408 -20.07 -21.65 8.97
C ASP A 408 -20.14 -20.34 9.78
N ARG A 409 -19.17 -19.44 9.57
CA ARG A 409 -19.05 -18.13 10.23
C ARG A 409 -18.45 -17.07 9.32
N LEU A 410 -18.88 -17.02 8.06
CA LEU A 410 -18.38 -16.05 7.07
C LEU A 410 -18.63 -14.59 7.46
N GLU A 411 -19.61 -14.32 8.33
CA GLU A 411 -19.82 -13.00 8.95
C GLU A 411 -18.57 -12.47 9.68
N ASP A 412 -17.70 -13.37 10.17
CA ASP A 412 -16.46 -13.02 10.86
C ASP A 412 -15.31 -12.69 9.90
N LEU A 413 -15.44 -13.03 8.61
CA LEU A 413 -14.38 -12.92 7.62
C LEU A 413 -13.86 -11.48 7.44
N PRO A 414 -14.71 -10.43 7.31
CA PRO A 414 -14.21 -9.06 7.18
C PRO A 414 -13.37 -8.62 8.39
N LEU A 415 -13.78 -9.00 9.60
CA LEU A 415 -13.05 -8.66 10.83
C LEU A 415 -11.70 -9.39 10.91
N LEU A 416 -11.67 -10.66 10.51
CA LEU A 416 -10.43 -11.43 10.42
C LEU A 416 -9.47 -10.84 9.39
N VAL A 417 -9.98 -10.47 8.22
CA VAL A 417 -9.20 -9.84 7.15
C VAL A 417 -8.62 -8.51 7.62
N GLU A 418 -9.42 -7.64 8.23
CA GLU A 418 -8.94 -6.35 8.76
C GLU A 418 -7.82 -6.54 9.78
N HIS A 419 -7.94 -7.54 10.66
CA HIS A 419 -6.90 -7.85 11.63
C HIS A 419 -5.60 -8.31 10.97
N PHE A 420 -5.67 -9.24 10.02
CA PHE A 420 -4.48 -9.72 9.33
C PHE A 420 -3.83 -8.64 8.48
N LEU A 421 -4.61 -7.78 7.83
CA LEU A 421 -4.07 -6.61 7.12
C LEU A 421 -3.29 -5.71 8.07
N LYS A 422 -3.86 -5.33 9.23
CA LYS A 422 -3.16 -4.51 10.23
C LYS A 422 -1.87 -5.16 10.71
N LYS A 423 -1.90 -6.48 10.96
CA LYS A 423 -0.72 -7.26 11.36
C LYS A 423 0.38 -7.17 10.30
N PHE A 424 0.06 -7.49 9.05
CA PHE A 424 1.05 -7.57 7.97
C PHE A 424 1.49 -6.20 7.44
N HIS A 425 0.64 -5.18 7.50
CA HIS A 425 1.04 -3.80 7.23
C HIS A 425 2.15 -3.35 8.19
N SER A 426 2.03 -3.71 9.47
CA SER A 426 3.07 -3.41 10.47
C SER A 426 4.33 -4.25 10.29
N GLU A 427 4.20 -5.51 9.87
CA GLU A 427 5.33 -6.44 9.73
C GLU A 427 6.19 -6.15 8.49
N TYR A 428 5.56 -5.84 7.35
CA TYR A 428 6.26 -5.57 6.09
C TYR A 428 6.49 -4.08 5.80
N ASN A 429 6.07 -3.19 6.71
CA ASN A 429 6.10 -1.74 6.51
C ASN A 429 5.45 -1.32 5.17
N LYS A 430 4.34 -1.98 4.83
CA LYS A 430 3.54 -1.73 3.62
C LYS A 430 2.17 -1.17 4.00
N ARG A 431 1.56 -0.43 3.09
CA ARG A 431 0.17 0.03 3.22
C ARG A 431 -0.60 -0.25 1.94
N THR A 432 -1.72 -0.96 2.08
CA THR A 432 -2.66 -1.21 0.99
C THR A 432 -4.00 -0.55 1.32
N LEU A 433 -4.82 -0.28 0.30
CA LEU A 433 -6.17 0.29 0.46
C LEU A 433 -7.20 -0.74 0.96
N GLY A 434 -6.75 -1.94 1.36
CA GLY A 434 -7.61 -3.08 1.68
C GLY A 434 -7.84 -4.00 0.48
N LEU A 435 -8.81 -4.91 0.60
CA LEU A 435 -9.21 -5.80 -0.48
C LEU A 435 -10.11 -5.05 -1.46
N SER A 436 -9.94 -5.29 -2.75
CA SER A 436 -10.93 -4.90 -3.76
C SER A 436 -12.25 -5.63 -3.51
N ASP A 437 -13.37 -5.04 -3.95
CA ASP A 437 -14.71 -5.65 -3.78
C ASP A 437 -14.80 -7.04 -4.41
N LYS A 438 -14.15 -7.24 -5.56
CA LYS A 438 -14.06 -8.55 -6.22
C LYS A 438 -13.29 -9.57 -5.36
N ALA A 439 -12.16 -9.16 -4.79
CA ALA A 439 -11.37 -10.00 -3.90
C ALA A 439 -12.16 -10.39 -2.64
N LEU A 440 -12.88 -9.45 -2.04
CA LEU A 440 -13.72 -9.74 -0.87
C LEU A 440 -14.87 -10.69 -1.22
N ALA A 441 -15.55 -10.48 -2.35
CA ALA A 441 -16.61 -11.36 -2.82
C ALA A 441 -16.10 -12.79 -3.09
N LEU A 442 -14.89 -12.92 -3.63
CA LEU A 442 -14.21 -14.20 -3.82
C LEU A 442 -13.95 -14.89 -2.48
N CYS A 443 -13.39 -14.17 -1.51
CA CYS A 443 -13.16 -14.68 -0.16
C CYS A 443 -14.44 -15.15 0.52
N MET A 444 -15.56 -14.45 0.33
CA MET A 444 -16.87 -14.84 0.89
C MET A 444 -17.42 -16.13 0.28
N ASN A 445 -17.13 -16.41 -0.99
CA ASN A 445 -17.64 -17.59 -1.70
C ASN A 445 -16.71 -18.82 -1.60
N TYR A 446 -15.52 -18.64 -1.04
CA TYR A 446 -14.54 -19.72 -0.90
C TYR A 446 -14.82 -20.60 0.32
N ARG A 447 -14.53 -21.90 0.21
CA ARG A 447 -14.84 -22.89 1.25
C ARG A 447 -13.89 -22.87 2.45
N TRP A 448 -12.70 -22.30 2.29
CA TRP A 448 -11.66 -22.21 3.32
C TRP A 448 -11.31 -23.57 3.98
N PRO A 449 -10.81 -24.57 3.23
CA PRO A 449 -10.43 -25.87 3.77
C PRO A 449 -9.34 -25.78 4.89
N GLY A 450 -8.44 -24.81 4.82
CA GLY A 450 -7.45 -24.53 5.86
C GLY A 450 -7.88 -23.47 6.87
N ASN A 451 -9.15 -23.05 6.84
CA ASN A 451 -9.77 -22.12 7.79
C ASN A 451 -8.94 -20.84 8.00
N ILE A 452 -8.69 -20.44 9.26
CA ILE A 452 -8.00 -19.19 9.60
C ILE A 452 -6.54 -19.23 9.16
N ARG A 453 -5.89 -20.40 9.20
CA ARG A 453 -4.48 -20.54 8.80
C ARG A 453 -4.30 -20.30 7.30
N GLU A 454 -5.24 -20.77 6.48
CA GLU A 454 -5.22 -20.49 5.05
C GLU A 454 -5.55 -19.01 4.77
N LEU A 455 -6.54 -18.45 5.47
CA LEU A 455 -6.88 -17.03 5.35
C LEU A 455 -5.67 -16.14 5.67
N GLU A 456 -4.96 -16.41 6.77
CA GLU A 456 -3.75 -15.69 7.16
C GLU A 456 -2.71 -15.68 6.04
N ASN A 457 -2.38 -16.85 5.50
CA ASN A 457 -1.40 -16.99 4.41
C ASN A 457 -1.84 -16.28 3.12
N VAL A 458 -3.12 -16.34 2.77
CA VAL A 458 -3.67 -15.72 1.56
C VAL A 458 -3.61 -14.18 1.66
N ILE A 459 -3.93 -13.63 2.84
CA ILE A 459 -3.84 -12.19 3.09
C ILE A 459 -2.38 -11.73 3.15
N GLU A 460 -1.50 -12.48 3.81
CA GLU A 460 -0.05 -12.21 3.84
C GLU A 460 0.52 -12.09 2.42
N ARG A 461 0.21 -13.09 1.57
CA ARG A 461 0.60 -13.09 0.17
C ARG A 461 0.06 -11.88 -0.59
N GLY A 462 -1.21 -11.53 -0.36
CA GLY A 462 -1.83 -10.35 -0.96
C GLY A 462 -1.09 -9.06 -0.61
N VAL A 463 -0.68 -8.88 0.65
CA VAL A 463 0.10 -7.73 1.11
C VAL A 463 1.50 -7.72 0.51
N ILE A 464 2.15 -8.87 0.39
CA ILE A 464 3.50 -8.98 -0.20
C ILE A 464 3.49 -8.62 -1.69
N LEU A 465 2.52 -9.12 -2.46
CA LEU A 465 2.46 -8.94 -3.91
C LEU A 465 1.91 -7.58 -4.37
N THR A 466 1.19 -6.87 -3.50
CA THR A 466 0.60 -5.58 -3.85
C THR A 466 1.55 -4.43 -3.50
N ASP A 467 1.62 -3.41 -4.35
CA ASP A 467 2.42 -2.21 -4.12
C ASP A 467 1.74 -1.26 -3.13
N ASN A 468 2.52 -0.30 -2.61
CA ASN A 468 2.01 0.65 -1.62
C ASN A 468 0.92 1.55 -2.20
N ASN A 469 -0.13 1.79 -1.40
CA ASN A 469 -1.33 2.56 -1.74
C ASN A 469 -2.20 1.98 -2.86
N GLU A 470 -2.06 0.69 -3.17
CA GLU A 470 -2.94 -0.02 -4.08
C GLU A 470 -3.93 -0.95 -3.35
N SER A 471 -5.03 -1.31 -4.03
CA SER A 471 -6.00 -2.29 -3.52
C SER A 471 -5.55 -3.71 -3.84
N ILE A 472 -5.72 -4.64 -2.89
CA ILE A 472 -5.38 -6.04 -3.10
C ILE A 472 -6.40 -6.68 -4.05
N SER A 473 -5.92 -7.13 -5.21
CA SER A 473 -6.74 -7.79 -6.22
C SER A 473 -6.95 -9.28 -5.93
N GLN A 474 -7.90 -9.89 -6.62
CA GLN A 474 -8.19 -11.32 -6.48
C GLN A 474 -7.03 -12.21 -6.97
N GLU A 475 -6.27 -11.75 -7.96
CA GLU A 475 -5.09 -12.44 -8.53
C GLU A 475 -3.93 -12.47 -7.53
N SER A 476 -3.78 -11.40 -6.75
CA SER A 476 -2.78 -11.32 -5.67
C SER A 476 -3.08 -12.31 -4.54
N LEU A 477 -4.36 -12.58 -4.26
CA LEU A 477 -4.79 -13.53 -3.23
C LEU A 477 -4.66 -14.98 -3.70
N PHE A 478 -5.16 -15.31 -4.89
CA PHE A 478 -5.25 -16.69 -5.39
C PHE A 478 -4.41 -16.87 -6.66
N ALA A 479 -3.39 -17.73 -6.61
CA ALA A 479 -2.56 -18.05 -7.78
C ALA A 479 -3.30 -18.95 -8.77
N VAL A 480 -4.17 -19.81 -8.21
CA VAL A 480 -5.08 -20.69 -8.92
C VAL A 480 -6.45 -20.39 -8.36
N PHE A 481 -7.38 -19.99 -9.24
CA PHE A 481 -8.74 -19.69 -8.82
C PHE A 481 -9.41 -20.97 -8.30
N PRO A 482 -10.17 -20.89 -7.18
CA PRO A 482 -10.93 -22.03 -6.70
C PRO A 482 -11.92 -22.55 -7.77
N ASP A 483 -12.02 -23.87 -7.95
CA ASP A 483 -12.87 -24.58 -8.94
C ASP A 483 -14.37 -24.19 -8.95
N ASN A 484 -14.82 -23.38 -7.98
CA ASN A 484 -16.19 -22.89 -7.89
C ASN A 484 -16.50 -21.66 -8.74
N HIS A 485 -15.52 -21.10 -9.46
CA HIS A 485 -15.82 -20.22 -10.58
C HIS A 485 -16.18 -21.06 -11.79
N SER A 486 -17.42 -21.57 -11.81
CA SER A 486 -18.11 -21.64 -13.09
C SER A 486 -18.01 -20.24 -13.68
N GLU A 487 -17.27 -20.08 -14.78
CA GLU A 487 -17.34 -18.91 -15.65
C GLU A 487 -18.81 -18.69 -15.99
N LYS A 488 -19.51 -17.91 -15.15
CA LYS A 488 -20.77 -17.33 -15.57
C LYS A 488 -20.36 -16.32 -16.63
N PRO A 489 -20.91 -16.41 -17.85
CA PRO A 489 -20.50 -15.54 -18.94
C PRO A 489 -20.61 -14.10 -18.48
N HIS A 490 -19.50 -13.36 -18.60
CA HIS A 490 -19.42 -11.98 -18.13
C HIS A 490 -20.50 -11.15 -18.81
N GLU A 491 -21.43 -10.62 -18.02
CA GLU A 491 -22.42 -9.66 -18.48
C GLU A 491 -21.72 -8.30 -18.62
N VAL A 492 -21.49 -7.88 -19.87
CA VAL A 492 -20.90 -6.61 -20.27
C VAL A 492 -21.99 -5.71 -20.81
N VAL A 493 -21.86 -4.40 -20.60
CA VAL A 493 -22.79 -3.43 -21.17
C VAL A 493 -22.24 -2.95 -22.50
N ASP A 494 -23.00 -3.11 -23.59
CA ASP A 494 -22.61 -2.61 -24.91
C ASP A 494 -22.65 -1.07 -24.98
N GLY A 495 -22.18 -0.50 -26.09
CA GLY A 495 -22.19 0.95 -26.31
C GLY A 495 -23.59 1.58 -26.35
N GLU A 496 -24.65 0.77 -26.36
CA GLU A 496 -26.06 1.20 -26.33
C GLU A 496 -26.71 1.01 -24.96
N GLY A 497 -26.00 0.47 -23.97
CA GLY A 497 -26.50 0.27 -22.62
C GLY A 497 -27.20 -1.07 -22.37
N HIS A 498 -27.08 -2.04 -23.29
CA HIS A 498 -27.67 -3.38 -23.11
C HIS A 498 -26.68 -4.36 -22.48
N VAL A 499 -27.19 -5.24 -21.62
CA VAL A 499 -26.40 -6.33 -21.04
C VAL A 499 -26.21 -7.44 -22.07
N VAL A 500 -24.98 -7.68 -22.49
CA VAL A 500 -24.53 -8.71 -23.43
C VAL A 500 -23.52 -9.65 -22.76
N HIS A 501 -23.42 -10.89 -23.21
CA HIS A 501 -22.47 -11.87 -22.64
C HIS A 501 -21.15 -11.90 -23.43
N GLU A 502 -20.03 -11.60 -22.77
CA GLU A 502 -18.67 -11.79 -23.32
C GLU A 502 -18.26 -13.26 -23.15
N GLY A 503 -18.26 -14.03 -24.25
CA GLY A 503 -17.80 -15.42 -24.23
C GLY A 503 -18.43 -16.34 -25.27
N SER A 504 -18.08 -16.17 -26.54
CA SER A 504 -17.92 -17.31 -27.46
C SER A 504 -16.81 -16.98 -28.45
N PRO A 505 -15.64 -17.63 -28.35
CA PRO A 505 -14.57 -17.44 -29.32
C PRO A 505 -15.02 -18.01 -30.66
N GLY A 506 -15.14 -17.16 -31.68
CA GLY A 506 -15.33 -17.57 -33.06
C GLY A 506 -16.70 -18.20 -33.36
N ASN A 507 -17.67 -17.37 -33.72
CA ASN A 507 -18.88 -17.82 -34.41
C ASN A 507 -18.55 -18.19 -35.89
N SER A 508 -17.65 -19.15 -36.08
CA SER A 508 -17.37 -19.79 -37.36
C SER A 508 -18.26 -21.02 -37.62
N GLY A 509 -19.11 -21.41 -36.66
CA GLY A 509 -20.03 -22.55 -36.78
C GLY A 509 -21.45 -22.22 -37.24
N GLY A 510 -22.01 -21.06 -36.88
CA GLY A 510 -23.43 -20.78 -37.09
C GLY A 510 -23.89 -20.74 -38.56
N TRP A 511 -23.05 -20.26 -39.46
CA TRP A 511 -23.35 -20.25 -40.90
C TRP A 511 -23.16 -21.64 -41.53
N ALA A 512 -22.22 -22.44 -41.04
CA ALA A 512 -21.94 -23.77 -41.56
C ALA A 512 -23.10 -24.73 -41.24
N ASP A 513 -23.64 -24.64 -40.01
CA ASP A 513 -24.82 -25.41 -39.61
C ASP A 513 -26.08 -24.99 -40.38
N GLN A 514 -26.21 -23.71 -40.75
CA GLN A 514 -27.29 -23.23 -41.63
C GLN A 514 -27.18 -23.77 -43.06
N ILE A 515 -25.98 -23.75 -43.65
CA ILE A 515 -25.75 -24.26 -45.02
C ILE A 515 -26.00 -25.77 -45.09
N LEU A 516 -25.57 -26.52 -44.06
CA LEU A 516 -25.83 -27.96 -43.96
C LEU A 516 -27.32 -28.25 -43.70
N GLY A 517 -28.02 -27.41 -42.92
CA GLY A 517 -29.45 -27.51 -42.68
C GLY A 517 -30.31 -27.26 -43.92
N ASP A 518 -29.93 -26.28 -44.74
CA ASP A 518 -30.65 -25.90 -45.97
C ASP A 518 -30.28 -26.77 -47.19
N SER A 519 -29.42 -27.77 -47.01
CA SER A 519 -28.97 -28.71 -48.07
C SER A 519 -28.38 -28.02 -49.31
N ILE A 520 -27.77 -26.84 -49.13
CA ILE A 520 -27.15 -26.07 -50.22
C ILE A 520 -25.85 -26.76 -50.62
N SER A 521 -25.65 -27.00 -51.92
CA SER A 521 -24.44 -27.64 -52.40
C SER A 521 -23.22 -26.72 -52.29
N LEU A 522 -22.04 -27.32 -52.13
CA LEU A 522 -20.79 -26.57 -51.98
C LEU A 522 -20.49 -25.71 -53.23
N ASP A 523 -20.89 -26.19 -54.41
CA ASP A 523 -20.78 -25.47 -55.67
C ASP A 523 -21.71 -24.22 -55.72
N GLU A 524 -22.93 -24.31 -55.18
CA GLU A 524 -23.89 -23.18 -55.12
C GLU A 524 -23.43 -22.09 -54.15
N VAL A 525 -22.87 -22.49 -53.00
CA VAL A 525 -22.28 -21.55 -52.03
C VAL A 525 -21.12 -20.80 -52.68
N GLU A 526 -20.24 -21.54 -53.37
CA GLU A 526 -19.09 -20.96 -54.05
C GLU A 526 -19.52 -20.01 -55.19
N GLU A 527 -20.50 -20.40 -56.01
CA GLU A 527 -21.01 -19.57 -57.09
C GLU A 527 -21.64 -18.26 -56.57
N THR A 528 -22.44 -18.35 -55.50
CA THR A 528 -23.11 -17.20 -54.90
C THR A 528 -22.10 -16.20 -54.33
N LEU A 529 -21.07 -16.70 -53.64
CA LEU A 529 -19.99 -15.86 -53.11
C LEU A 529 -19.20 -15.19 -54.24
N MET A 530 -18.88 -15.92 -55.31
CA MET A 530 -18.18 -15.38 -56.47
C MET A 530 -18.99 -14.27 -57.17
N ARG A 531 -20.30 -14.46 -57.38
CA ARG A 531 -21.18 -13.44 -57.99
C ARG A 531 -21.25 -12.18 -57.13
N ARG A 532 -21.46 -12.33 -55.83
CA ARG A 532 -21.58 -11.20 -54.90
C ARG A 532 -20.29 -10.42 -54.75
N ALA A 533 -19.14 -11.11 -54.75
CA ALA A 533 -17.82 -10.46 -54.76
C ALA A 533 -17.55 -9.72 -56.07
N MET A 534 -18.00 -10.25 -57.21
CA MET A 534 -17.91 -9.57 -58.51
C MET A 534 -18.79 -8.32 -58.58
N GLU A 535 -20.00 -8.37 -58.00
CA GLU A 535 -20.87 -7.20 -57.87
C GLU A 535 -20.26 -6.12 -56.98
N GLN A 536 -19.77 -6.48 -55.79
CA GLN A 536 -19.12 -5.53 -54.86
C GLN A 536 -17.84 -4.92 -55.45
N ALA A 537 -17.14 -5.66 -56.30
CA ALA A 537 -15.93 -5.19 -56.98
C ALA A 537 -16.21 -4.48 -58.31
N ASN A 538 -17.46 -4.14 -58.65
CA ASN A 538 -17.85 -3.53 -59.93
C ASN A 538 -17.28 -4.29 -61.15
N GLN A 539 -17.43 -5.62 -61.16
CA GLN A 539 -16.93 -6.53 -62.20
C GLN A 539 -15.39 -6.59 -62.34
N ASN A 540 -14.64 -6.05 -61.36
CA ASN A 540 -13.18 -6.15 -61.33
C ASN A 540 -12.72 -7.47 -60.71
N VAL A 541 -12.23 -8.40 -61.54
CA VAL A 541 -11.72 -9.71 -61.11
C VAL A 541 -10.61 -9.61 -60.07
N SER A 542 -9.72 -8.62 -60.17
CA SER A 542 -8.65 -8.44 -59.18
C SER A 542 -9.18 -7.90 -57.85
N GLY A 543 -10.24 -7.10 -57.88
CA GLY A 543 -10.93 -6.60 -56.68
C GLY A 543 -11.71 -7.72 -55.98
N ALA A 544 -12.49 -8.48 -56.75
CA ALA A 544 -13.26 -9.62 -56.26
C ALA A 544 -12.34 -10.71 -55.65
N ALA A 545 -11.18 -10.96 -56.26
CA ALA A 545 -10.20 -11.91 -55.75
C ALA A 545 -9.67 -11.50 -54.37
N ARG A 546 -9.40 -10.20 -54.15
CA ARG A 546 -8.99 -9.71 -52.83
C ARG A 546 -10.09 -9.85 -51.78
N ILE A 547 -11.34 -9.57 -52.15
CA ILE A 547 -12.50 -9.72 -51.23
C ILE A 547 -12.65 -11.18 -50.79
N LEU A 548 -12.45 -12.13 -51.71
CA LEU A 548 -12.55 -13.57 -51.45
C LEU A 548 -11.26 -14.21 -50.90
N GLY A 549 -10.18 -13.43 -50.70
CA GLY A 549 -8.90 -13.97 -50.24
C GLY A 549 -8.20 -14.90 -51.24
N LEU A 550 -8.53 -14.81 -52.53
CA LEU A 550 -7.97 -15.62 -53.61
C LEU A 550 -6.96 -14.81 -54.46
N THR A 551 -6.08 -15.52 -55.16
CA THR A 551 -5.24 -14.90 -56.19
C THR A 551 -6.07 -14.64 -57.46
N ARG A 552 -5.74 -13.58 -58.21
CA ARG A 552 -6.42 -13.24 -59.47
C ARG A 552 -6.52 -14.42 -60.46
N PRO A 553 -5.47 -15.22 -60.71
CA PRO A 553 -5.57 -16.38 -61.61
C PRO A 553 -6.50 -17.47 -61.09
N ALA A 554 -6.53 -17.70 -59.76
CA ALA A 554 -7.38 -18.70 -59.15
C ALA A 554 -8.87 -18.33 -59.26
N LEU A 555 -9.22 -17.07 -59.00
CA LEU A 555 -10.59 -16.61 -59.20
C LEU A 555 -11.00 -16.61 -60.69
N ALA A 556 -10.11 -16.17 -61.59
CA ALA A 556 -10.39 -16.16 -63.03
C ALA A 556 -10.64 -17.58 -63.59
N TYR A 557 -9.91 -18.59 -63.11
CA TYR A 557 -10.15 -19.99 -63.49
C TYR A 557 -11.52 -20.49 -63.00
N ARG A 558 -11.88 -20.19 -61.73
CA ARG A 558 -13.16 -20.61 -61.15
C ARG A 558 -14.36 -19.92 -61.79
N LEU A 559 -14.27 -18.63 -62.09
CA LEU A 559 -15.30 -17.87 -62.82
C LEU A 559 -15.51 -18.37 -64.25
N LYS A 560 -14.47 -18.88 -64.91
CA LYS A 560 -14.59 -19.53 -66.23
C LYS A 560 -15.27 -20.89 -66.13
N LYS A 561 -14.89 -21.69 -65.13
CA LYS A 561 -15.48 -23.02 -64.89
C LYS A 561 -16.98 -22.95 -64.55
N SER A 562 -17.42 -21.89 -63.85
CA SER A 562 -18.82 -21.63 -63.52
C SER A 562 -19.60 -20.85 -64.58
N GLY A 563 -18.99 -20.50 -65.73
CA GLY A 563 -19.65 -19.80 -66.83
C GLY A 563 -20.03 -18.34 -66.55
N ILE A 564 -19.46 -17.71 -65.50
CA ILE A 564 -19.74 -16.31 -65.10
C ILE A 564 -18.97 -15.31 -65.99
N LEU A 565 -17.85 -15.73 -66.59
CA LEU A 565 -17.09 -14.96 -67.58
C LEU A 565 -17.12 -15.65 -68.96
N ALA A 566 -17.53 -14.93 -70.00
CA ALA A 566 -17.50 -15.43 -71.39
C ALA A 566 -16.06 -15.49 -71.93
N GLU A 567 -15.76 -16.49 -72.77
CA GLU A 567 -14.46 -16.62 -73.45
C GLU A 567 -14.28 -15.48 -74.46
N ASN A 568 -13.34 -14.59 -74.17
CA ASN A 568 -12.67 -13.71 -75.13
C ASN A 568 -11.17 -13.73 -74.86
#